data_AF-A0A0N8JVK8-F1
#
_entry.id   AF-A0A0N8JVK8-F1
#
_cell.length_a   1.000
_cell.length_b   1.000
_cell.length_c   1.000
_cell.angle_alpha   90.00
_cell.angle_beta   90.00
_cell.angle_gamma   90.00
#
_symmetry.space_group_name_H-M   'P 1'
#
loop_
_entity.id
_entity.type
_entity.pdbx_description
1 polymer ?
#
loop_
_entity_poly.entity_id
_entity_poly.type
_entity_poly.pdbx_seq_one_letter_code
_entity_poly.pdbx_strand_id
1 'polypeptide(L)'
;MGPVHMNEVECSGFEKSITECFFNKDSLGCSHEEDAGVRCNVPAMGFQERLRLSGGRNPFEGRVEVLAERNGSLVWGTVCSEGWGTMEAMVVCRQLGLGFANHAFQETWYWPGEVNADRVVMSGVRCSGTEMSLSHCLHHGEHLDCPKGGARFAAGVSCSETAPDLVLNPQIVEHTTYLEDRPMLMLQCAYEENCLATTASQVPADSYRRLLRFSSQIHNNGQHYHSMEVFTNYDLLSLNGTKVAEGHKASFCLEDSECDEGIEKRYECANFGEQGITVGCWDTYRHDIDCQWVDITDVKPGDYIFQVVINPNYEVAESDYTNNVVKCRCRYDGHRIWMYSCHI
;
A
#
# COMPACT_ATOMS: atom_id res chain seq x y z
N MET A 1 10.55 -11.57 -0.72
CA MET A 1 11.85 -12.23 -0.50
C MET A 1 12.69 -12.19 -1.77
N GLY A 2 13.99 -11.94 -1.61
CA GLY A 2 14.94 -11.70 -2.69
C GLY A 2 16.33 -12.24 -2.37
N PRO A 3 17.35 -11.92 -3.16
CA PRO A 3 18.71 -12.36 -2.87
C PRO A 3 19.34 -11.56 -1.73
N VAL A 4 20.01 -12.25 -0.80
CA VAL A 4 20.96 -11.62 0.14
C VAL A 4 22.29 -11.43 -0.59
N HIS A 5 22.71 -10.18 -0.74
CA HIS A 5 23.88 -9.83 -1.57
C HIS A 5 25.21 -9.77 -0.83
N MET A 6 25.19 -9.47 0.47
CA MET A 6 26.40 -9.28 1.29
C MET A 6 26.18 -9.92 2.66
N ASN A 7 27.19 -10.62 3.16
CA ASN A 7 27.22 -11.19 4.50
C ASN A 7 28.55 -10.83 5.18
N GLU A 8 28.59 -10.82 6.51
CA GLU A 8 29.81 -10.58 7.32
C GLU A 8 30.60 -9.35 6.83
N VAL A 9 29.92 -8.20 6.72
CA VAL A 9 30.53 -6.97 6.20
C VAL A 9 31.49 -6.37 7.23
N GLU A 10 32.77 -6.27 6.86
CA GLU A 10 33.84 -5.68 7.67
C GLU A 10 34.43 -4.45 6.96
N CYS A 11 34.03 -3.27 7.43
CA CYS A 11 34.55 -1.98 6.93
C CYS A 11 35.70 -1.48 7.82
N SER A 12 36.72 -0.86 7.22
CA SER A 12 37.77 -0.13 7.96
C SER A 12 37.31 1.22 8.49
N GLY A 13 36.25 1.78 7.90
CA GLY A 13 35.64 3.07 8.25
C GLY A 13 36.10 4.24 7.36
N PHE A 14 36.95 4.00 6.37
CA PHE A 14 37.45 5.02 5.43
C PHE A 14 36.92 4.83 4.00
N GLU A 15 36.21 3.73 3.75
CA GLU A 15 35.53 3.45 2.50
C GLU A 15 34.46 4.50 2.22
N LYS A 16 34.24 4.81 0.94
CA LYS A 16 33.20 5.78 0.53
C LYS A 16 31.84 5.12 0.34
N SER A 17 31.82 3.80 0.18
CA SER A 17 30.62 3.00 -0.04
C SER A 17 30.78 1.66 0.65
N ILE A 18 29.66 1.11 1.13
CA ILE A 18 29.62 -0.25 1.70
C ILE A 18 30.09 -1.32 0.70
N THR A 19 29.94 -1.07 -0.60
CA THR A 19 30.40 -1.99 -1.66
C THR A 19 31.93 -2.11 -1.76
N GLU A 20 32.67 -1.20 -1.13
CA GLU A 20 34.14 -1.22 -1.07
C GLU A 20 34.66 -1.96 0.17
N CYS A 21 33.79 -2.25 1.14
CA CYS A 21 34.17 -3.00 2.33
C CYS A 21 34.45 -4.47 2.00
N PHE A 22 35.19 -5.15 2.85
CA PHE A 22 35.27 -6.61 2.77
C PHE A 22 33.90 -7.19 3.15
N PHE A 23 33.43 -8.17 2.39
CA PHE A 23 32.23 -8.93 2.71
C PHE A 23 32.34 -10.35 2.17
N ASN A 24 31.69 -11.27 2.87
CA ASN A 24 31.53 -12.64 2.43
C ASN A 24 30.43 -12.71 1.36
N LYS A 25 30.71 -13.40 0.24
CA LYS A 25 29.77 -13.59 -0.86
C LYS A 25 28.88 -14.81 -0.66
N ASP A 26 29.27 -15.71 0.22
CA ASP A 26 28.48 -16.89 0.54
C ASP A 26 27.38 -16.48 1.54
N SER A 27 26.15 -16.45 1.06
CA SER A 27 24.94 -16.19 1.85
C SER A 27 24.20 -17.47 2.25
N LEU A 28 24.86 -18.63 2.13
CA LEU A 28 24.28 -19.93 2.45
C LEU A 28 24.00 -20.01 3.95
N GLY A 29 22.72 -19.86 4.32
CA GLY A 29 22.24 -19.92 5.70
C GLY A 29 21.66 -18.62 6.24
N CYS A 30 21.78 -17.50 5.52
CA CYS A 30 21.15 -16.25 5.93
C CYS A 30 19.68 -16.20 5.49
N SER A 31 18.81 -15.77 6.39
CA SER A 31 17.40 -15.47 6.12
C SER A 31 17.16 -13.95 6.12
N HIS A 32 15.99 -13.53 5.65
CA HIS A 32 15.57 -12.12 5.69
C HIS A 32 15.27 -11.61 7.11
N GLU A 33 15.21 -12.48 8.11
CA GLU A 33 15.14 -12.09 9.52
C GLU A 33 16.46 -11.47 10.01
N GLU A 34 17.57 -11.72 9.29
CA GLU A 34 18.91 -11.25 9.62
C GLU A 34 19.32 -10.02 8.80
N ASP A 35 18.39 -9.40 8.05
CA ASP A 35 18.67 -8.23 7.23
C ASP A 35 19.15 -7.05 8.09
N ALA A 36 20.34 -6.53 7.76
CA ALA A 36 20.98 -5.48 8.54
C ALA A 36 20.38 -4.09 8.29
N GLY A 37 20.10 -3.33 9.36
CA GLY A 37 19.60 -1.96 9.31
C GLY A 37 20.50 -0.94 10.03
N VAL A 38 20.39 0.35 9.65
CA VAL A 38 21.13 1.45 10.28
C VAL A 38 20.21 2.62 10.66
N ARG A 39 20.48 3.26 11.80
CA ARG A 39 19.82 4.52 12.22
C ARG A 39 20.84 5.64 12.25
N CYS A 40 20.85 6.48 11.21
CA CYS A 40 21.78 7.60 11.09
C CYS A 40 21.33 8.81 11.92
N ASN A 41 22.29 9.62 12.38
CA ASN A 41 22.01 10.92 12.99
C ASN A 41 21.74 11.95 11.89
N VAL A 42 20.49 12.42 11.79
CA VAL A 42 20.07 13.47 10.86
C VAL A 42 19.85 14.76 11.64
N PRO A 43 20.36 15.92 11.18
CA PRO A 43 20.16 17.19 11.89
C PRO A 43 18.67 17.55 11.92
N ALA A 44 18.20 18.05 13.08
CA ALA A 44 16.84 18.55 13.21
C ALA A 44 16.66 19.83 12.38
N MET A 45 15.81 19.77 11.36
CA MET A 45 15.64 20.85 10.38
C MET A 45 14.67 21.96 10.84
N GLY A 46 14.14 21.88 12.06
CA GLY A 46 13.28 22.93 12.65
C GLY A 46 11.88 23.09 12.01
N PHE A 47 11.48 22.21 11.08
CA PHE A 47 10.19 22.30 10.39
C PHE A 47 8.96 22.16 11.31
N GLN A 48 9.15 21.75 12.56
CA GLN A 48 8.08 21.53 13.53
C GLN A 48 7.46 22.83 14.06
N GLU A 49 8.17 23.97 13.96
CA GLU A 49 7.66 25.23 14.55
C GLU A 49 6.43 25.79 13.81
N ARG A 50 6.17 25.34 12.59
CA ARG A 50 5.04 25.80 11.76
C ARG A 50 3.88 24.82 11.68
N LEU A 51 3.95 23.68 12.37
CA LEU A 51 2.91 22.65 12.34
C LEU A 51 2.75 22.03 13.73
N ARG A 52 1.51 21.85 14.18
CA ARG A 52 1.22 21.16 15.44
C ARG A 52 0.01 20.25 15.32
N LEU A 53 -0.05 19.24 16.19
CA LEU A 53 -1.26 18.48 16.45
C LEU A 53 -2.00 19.12 17.63
N SER A 54 -3.30 19.32 17.47
CA SER A 54 -4.16 19.97 18.45
C SER A 54 -5.38 19.07 18.73
N GLY A 55 -5.76 18.99 20.00
CA GLY A 55 -6.69 17.96 20.47
C GLY A 55 -5.98 16.61 20.62
N GLY A 56 -6.68 15.52 20.26
CA GLY A 56 -6.14 14.16 20.43
C GLY A 56 -6.32 13.61 21.85
N ARG A 57 -6.37 12.29 21.99
CA ARG A 57 -6.30 11.61 23.30
C ARG A 57 -4.85 11.42 23.74
N ASN A 58 -3.91 11.44 22.80
CA ASN A 58 -2.49 11.23 23.01
C ASN A 58 -1.67 12.19 22.10
N PRO A 59 -0.35 12.34 22.33
CA PRO A 59 0.50 13.22 21.52
C PRO A 59 0.71 12.78 20.06
N PHE A 60 0.33 11.54 19.73
CA PHE A 60 0.52 10.95 18.39
C PHE A 60 -0.69 11.15 17.48
N GLU A 61 -1.79 11.71 17.99
CA GLU A 61 -2.98 11.95 17.20
C GLU A 61 -3.52 13.36 17.43
N GLY A 62 -4.19 13.89 16.42
CA GLY A 62 -4.89 15.15 16.56
C GLY A 62 -5.20 15.81 15.24
N ARG A 63 -5.87 16.96 15.35
CA ARG A 63 -6.15 17.84 14.22
C ARG A 63 -4.87 18.55 13.81
N VAL A 64 -4.61 18.60 12.51
CA VAL A 64 -3.43 19.26 11.95
C VAL A 64 -3.69 20.76 11.89
N GLU A 65 -2.88 21.52 12.63
CA GLU A 65 -2.89 22.97 12.61
C GLU A 65 -1.55 23.50 12.08
N VAL A 66 -1.61 24.45 11.16
CA VAL A 66 -0.42 25.08 10.56
C VAL A 66 -0.39 26.58 10.88
N LEU A 67 0.82 27.09 11.08
CA LEU A 67 1.06 28.50 11.37
C LEU A 67 1.17 29.28 10.07
N ALA A 68 0.20 30.17 9.83
CA ALA A 68 0.14 31.00 8.64
C ALA A 68 0.22 32.49 8.99
N GLU A 69 0.88 33.28 8.15
CA GLU A 69 0.88 34.74 8.27
C GLU A 69 -0.37 35.31 7.61
N ARG A 70 -1.13 36.12 8.35
CA ARG A 70 -2.28 36.85 7.82
C ARG A 70 -2.36 38.25 8.39
N ASN A 71 -2.45 39.24 7.52
CA ASN A 71 -2.52 40.66 7.88
C ASN A 71 -1.37 41.11 8.83
N GLY A 72 -0.18 40.54 8.65
CA GLY A 72 1.01 40.84 9.47
C GLY A 72 1.06 40.15 10.85
N SER A 73 0.10 39.26 11.15
CA SER A 73 0.08 38.45 12.38
C SER A 73 0.15 36.97 12.06
N LEU A 74 0.92 36.21 12.84
CA LEU A 74 0.94 34.76 12.76
C LEU A 74 -0.28 34.18 13.47
N VAL A 75 -1.04 33.36 12.76
CA VAL A 75 -2.26 32.71 13.27
C VAL A 75 -2.22 31.22 12.95
N TRP A 76 -2.63 30.40 13.93
CA TRP A 76 -2.88 28.99 13.71
C TRP A 76 -4.19 28.81 12.95
N GLY A 77 -4.22 27.87 12.02
CA GLY A 77 -5.43 27.47 11.33
C GLY A 77 -5.38 26.02 10.89
N THR A 78 -6.51 25.52 10.41
CA THR A 78 -6.69 24.13 9.98
C THR A 78 -6.33 23.92 8.51
N VAL A 79 -6.07 22.66 8.17
CA VAL A 79 -5.93 22.21 6.78
C VAL A 79 -7.26 21.63 6.29
N CYS A 80 -7.63 21.93 5.05
CA CYS A 80 -8.81 21.36 4.40
C CYS A 80 -8.70 19.83 4.34
N SER A 81 -9.76 19.11 4.67
CA SER A 81 -9.77 17.64 4.62
C SER A 81 -10.07 17.04 3.25
N GLU A 82 -10.45 17.86 2.25
CA GLU A 82 -10.75 17.36 0.92
C GLU A 82 -9.50 16.84 0.22
N GLY A 83 -9.52 15.56 -0.15
CA GLY A 83 -8.36 14.87 -0.72
C GLY A 83 -7.28 14.50 0.29
N TRP A 84 -7.54 14.67 1.60
CA TRP A 84 -6.61 14.28 2.65
C TRP A 84 -6.54 12.76 2.80
N GLY A 85 -5.35 12.18 2.64
CA GLY A 85 -5.12 10.75 2.74
C GLY A 85 -3.84 10.39 3.50
N THR A 86 -3.46 9.12 3.40
CA THR A 86 -2.34 8.52 4.13
C THR A 86 -1.00 9.15 3.75
N MET A 87 -0.82 9.54 2.48
CA MET A 87 0.43 10.15 2.02
C MET A 87 0.68 11.52 2.64
N GLU A 88 -0.36 12.35 2.78
CA GLU A 88 -0.27 13.63 3.50
C GLU A 88 0.01 13.40 4.98
N ALA A 89 -0.67 12.42 5.59
CA ALA A 89 -0.45 12.05 6.99
C ALA A 89 1.00 11.59 7.25
N MET A 90 1.59 10.83 6.32
CA MET A 90 2.99 10.37 6.41
C MET A 90 3.95 11.56 6.47
N VAL A 91 3.73 12.57 5.64
CA VAL A 91 4.53 13.81 5.67
C VAL A 91 4.38 14.54 7.00
N VAL A 92 3.16 14.62 7.55
CA VAL A 92 2.92 15.26 8.87
C VAL A 92 3.61 14.51 10.01
N CYS A 93 3.42 13.19 10.10
CA CYS A 93 4.01 12.37 11.16
C CYS A 93 5.54 12.42 11.10
N ARG A 94 6.12 12.38 9.90
CA ARG A 94 7.57 12.53 9.70
C ARG A 94 8.06 13.94 10.03
N GLN A 95 7.34 14.99 9.61
CA GLN A 95 7.70 16.38 9.92
C GLN A 95 7.76 16.61 11.44
N LEU A 96 6.83 16.02 12.18
CA LEU A 96 6.76 16.08 13.65
C LEU A 96 7.69 15.08 14.36
N GLY A 97 8.38 14.22 13.62
CA GLY A 97 9.27 13.20 14.20
C GLY A 97 8.52 12.13 15.00
N LEU A 98 7.25 11.87 14.68
CA LEU A 98 6.37 10.91 15.33
C LEU A 98 6.33 9.53 14.64
N GLY A 99 7.20 9.30 13.65
CA GLY A 99 7.26 8.06 12.89
C GLY A 99 6.40 8.08 11.62
N PHE A 100 5.68 6.99 11.39
CA PHE A 100 4.78 6.75 10.27
C PHE A 100 3.37 7.27 10.57
N ALA A 101 2.56 7.47 9.53
CA ALA A 101 1.13 7.59 9.71
C ALA A 101 0.54 6.23 10.07
N ASN A 102 -0.50 6.25 10.89
CA ASN A 102 -1.36 5.11 11.18
C ASN A 102 -2.73 5.33 10.55
N HIS A 103 -3.29 6.54 10.69
CA HIS A 103 -4.55 6.93 10.08
C HIS A 103 -4.54 8.38 9.60
N ALA A 104 -5.25 8.63 8.50
CA ALA A 104 -5.59 9.96 8.00
C ALA A 104 -7.08 10.21 8.21
N PHE A 105 -7.43 11.32 8.85
CA PHE A 105 -8.83 11.66 9.16
C PHE A 105 -9.28 12.86 8.35
N GLN A 106 -10.43 12.74 7.70
CA GLN A 106 -11.08 13.86 6.99
C GLN A 106 -12.11 14.60 7.86
N GLU A 107 -12.55 13.98 8.96
CA GLU A 107 -13.49 14.55 9.90
C GLU A 107 -12.91 14.50 11.31
N THR A 108 -12.81 15.66 11.96
CA THR A 108 -12.12 15.81 13.25
C THR A 108 -12.98 16.52 14.29
N TRP A 109 -14.30 16.49 14.13
CA TRP A 109 -15.26 17.18 15.02
C TRP A 109 -15.17 16.71 16.49
N TYR A 110 -14.65 15.51 16.73
CA TYR A 110 -14.53 14.91 18.07
C TYR A 110 -13.26 15.34 18.82
N TRP A 111 -12.29 15.97 18.15
CA TRP A 111 -11.14 16.56 18.83
C TRP A 111 -11.44 18.00 19.22
N PRO A 112 -11.61 18.29 20.52
CA PRO A 112 -11.71 19.67 20.96
C PRO A 112 -10.37 20.32 20.65
N GLY A 113 -10.38 21.50 20.03
CA GLY A 113 -9.17 22.30 20.01
C GLY A 113 -9.45 23.75 20.31
N GLU A 114 -8.42 24.57 20.17
CA GLU A 114 -8.49 25.96 20.56
C GLU A 114 -9.44 26.72 19.62
N VAL A 115 -10.41 27.45 20.21
CA VAL A 115 -11.47 28.20 19.53
C VAL A 115 -10.95 29.15 18.43
N ASN A 116 -9.69 29.54 18.51
CA ASN A 116 -9.06 30.50 17.59
C ASN A 116 -8.48 29.86 16.31
N ALA A 117 -8.41 28.54 16.22
CA ALA A 117 -7.75 27.83 15.11
C ALA A 117 -8.71 27.20 14.09
N ASP A 118 -10.02 27.41 14.21
CA ASP A 118 -11.05 26.71 13.42
C ASP A 118 -11.07 27.05 11.92
N ARG A 119 -10.39 28.12 11.52
CA ARG A 119 -10.38 28.59 10.13
C ARG A 119 -9.37 27.83 9.28
N VAL A 120 -9.79 27.42 8.09
CA VAL A 120 -8.92 26.82 7.09
C VAL A 120 -7.89 27.83 6.59
N VAL A 121 -6.62 27.43 6.55
CA VAL A 121 -5.49 28.24 6.08
C VAL A 121 -4.68 27.57 4.96
N MET A 122 -4.92 26.28 4.71
CA MET A 122 -4.27 25.52 3.65
C MET A 122 -5.29 24.56 3.02
N SER A 123 -5.28 24.41 1.71
CA SER A 123 -6.25 23.57 0.97
C SER A 123 -5.62 22.89 -0.25
N GLY A 124 -6.28 21.83 -0.73
CA GLY A 124 -5.83 21.08 -1.92
C GLY A 124 -4.47 20.42 -1.76
N VAL A 125 -4.13 19.99 -0.53
CA VAL A 125 -2.83 19.39 -0.23
C VAL A 125 -2.75 18.00 -0.86
N ARG A 126 -1.71 17.78 -1.67
CA ARG A 126 -1.40 16.50 -2.31
C ARG A 126 0.10 16.26 -2.21
N CYS A 127 0.48 15.25 -1.45
CA CYS A 127 1.85 14.84 -1.23
C CYS A 127 2.21 13.62 -2.09
N SER A 128 3.46 13.57 -2.53
CA SER A 128 4.08 12.37 -3.09
C SER A 128 4.51 11.37 -2.01
N GLY A 129 4.64 11.84 -0.76
CA GLY A 129 5.11 11.06 0.39
C GLY A 129 6.60 11.23 0.69
N THR A 130 7.36 11.92 -0.16
CA THR A 130 8.80 12.17 -0.01
C THR A 130 9.13 13.54 0.60
N GLU A 131 8.13 14.40 0.74
CA GLU A 131 8.29 15.77 1.21
C GLU A 131 8.74 15.84 2.67
N MET A 132 9.68 16.73 2.98
CA MET A 132 10.16 16.92 4.36
C MET A 132 9.22 17.75 5.24
N SER A 133 8.25 18.44 4.63
CA SER A 133 7.23 19.21 5.33
C SER A 133 5.96 19.34 4.48
N LEU A 134 4.83 19.57 5.15
CA LEU A 134 3.53 19.71 4.50
C LEU A 134 3.49 20.89 3.51
N SER A 135 4.25 21.95 3.79
CA SER A 135 4.35 23.12 2.92
C SER A 135 5.09 22.85 1.60
N HIS A 136 5.83 21.74 1.49
CA HIS A 136 6.50 21.35 0.25
C HIS A 136 5.63 20.48 -0.66
N CYS A 137 4.52 19.96 -0.15
CA CYS A 137 3.55 19.24 -0.96
C CYS A 137 2.86 20.20 -1.94
N LEU A 138 2.29 19.65 -3.01
CA LEU A 138 1.44 20.44 -3.89
C LEU A 138 0.22 20.92 -3.09
N HIS A 139 -0.04 22.21 -3.07
CA HIS A 139 -1.20 22.78 -2.38
C HIS A 139 -1.62 24.08 -3.06
N HIS A 140 -2.85 24.51 -2.82
CA HIS A 140 -3.31 25.82 -3.28
C HIS A 140 -2.52 26.94 -2.57
N GLY A 141 -2.24 28.03 -3.31
CA GLY A 141 -1.57 29.22 -2.77
C GLY A 141 -2.52 30.09 -1.94
N GLU A 142 -2.57 31.39 -2.24
CA GLU A 142 -3.41 32.33 -1.47
C GLU A 142 -4.92 32.10 -1.65
N HIS A 143 -5.34 31.53 -2.78
CA HIS A 143 -6.74 31.22 -3.04
C HIS A 143 -7.09 29.84 -2.45
N LEU A 144 -7.76 29.86 -1.30
CA LEU A 144 -8.24 28.66 -0.64
C LEU A 144 -9.59 28.23 -1.22
N ASP A 145 -9.65 26.99 -1.68
CA ASP A 145 -10.89 26.34 -2.08
C ASP A 145 -11.12 25.10 -1.20
N CYS A 146 -12.22 25.12 -0.45
CA CYS A 146 -12.58 24.04 0.45
C CYS A 146 -14.11 24.06 0.65
N PRO A 147 -14.88 23.52 -0.31
CA PRO A 147 -16.35 23.57 -0.29
C PRO A 147 -16.96 22.86 0.93
N LYS A 148 -16.27 21.85 1.48
CA LYS A 148 -16.66 21.16 2.72
C LYS A 148 -15.89 21.66 3.96
N GLY A 149 -15.09 22.72 3.85
CA GLY A 149 -14.12 23.12 4.87
C GLY A 149 -14.64 23.95 6.03
N GLY A 150 -14.11 23.69 7.22
CA GLY A 150 -14.29 24.50 8.43
C GLY A 150 -14.49 23.63 9.67
N ALA A 151 -13.76 23.93 10.75
CA ALA A 151 -13.73 23.33 12.09
C ALA A 151 -13.98 21.80 12.22
N ARG A 152 -15.15 21.31 11.80
CA ARG A 152 -15.57 19.90 11.80
C ARG A 152 -14.90 19.05 10.71
N PHE A 153 -14.62 19.65 9.56
CA PHE A 153 -14.00 19.00 8.40
C PHE A 153 -12.57 19.50 8.21
N ALA A 154 -11.78 19.38 9.27
CA ALA A 154 -10.36 19.66 9.22
C ALA A 154 -9.59 18.34 9.08
N ALA A 155 -8.42 18.42 8.46
CA ALA A 155 -7.53 17.29 8.36
C ALA A 155 -6.97 16.87 9.73
N GLY A 156 -6.84 15.57 9.92
CA GLY A 156 -6.32 14.95 11.12
C GLY A 156 -5.39 13.80 10.82
N VAL A 157 -4.54 13.47 11.79
CA VAL A 157 -3.63 12.32 11.69
C VAL A 157 -3.58 11.56 13.00
N SER A 158 -3.26 10.28 12.90
CA SER A 158 -2.70 9.46 13.97
C SER A 158 -1.37 8.90 13.47
N CYS A 159 -0.34 8.96 14.29
CA CYS A 159 1.01 8.52 13.99
C CYS A 159 1.39 7.30 14.83
N SER A 160 2.34 6.51 14.35
CA SER A 160 2.90 5.34 15.02
C SER A 160 4.40 5.27 14.75
N GLU A 161 5.17 4.73 15.67
CA GLU A 161 6.61 4.48 15.44
C GLU A 161 6.85 3.38 14.40
N THR A 162 5.84 2.54 14.15
CA THR A 162 5.95 1.35 13.29
C THR A 162 4.77 1.27 12.30
N ALA A 163 5.00 0.66 11.15
CA ALA A 163 4.00 0.40 10.10
C ALA A 163 4.29 -0.96 9.42
N PRO A 164 3.27 -1.67 8.88
CA PRO A 164 3.48 -2.86 8.06
C PRO A 164 4.21 -2.53 6.74
N ASP A 165 4.63 -3.58 6.03
CA ASP A 165 5.21 -3.49 4.68
C ASP A 165 4.76 -4.72 3.88
N LEU A 166 3.79 -4.55 2.98
CA LEU A 166 3.15 -5.64 2.28
C LEU A 166 3.83 -5.90 0.94
N VAL A 167 4.37 -7.12 0.79
CA VAL A 167 5.13 -7.49 -0.40
C VAL A 167 4.57 -8.75 -1.04
N LEU A 168 4.22 -8.69 -2.32
CA LEU A 168 3.80 -9.86 -3.08
C LEU A 168 5.02 -10.72 -3.43
N ASN A 169 4.89 -12.04 -3.36
CA ASN A 169 5.89 -12.97 -3.88
C ASN A 169 5.76 -13.12 -5.41
N PRO A 170 6.67 -12.54 -6.24
CA PRO A 170 6.55 -12.60 -7.70
C PRO A 170 6.77 -14.01 -8.26
N GLN A 171 7.58 -14.85 -7.62
CA GLN A 171 7.86 -16.20 -8.07
C GLN A 171 6.62 -17.09 -7.97
N ILE A 172 5.83 -16.94 -6.89
CA ILE A 172 4.57 -17.67 -6.72
C ILE A 172 3.60 -17.33 -7.85
N VAL A 173 3.47 -16.05 -8.21
CA VAL A 173 2.65 -15.62 -9.36
C VAL A 173 3.13 -16.30 -10.65
N GLU A 174 4.44 -16.26 -10.92
CA GLU A 174 5.03 -16.85 -12.13
C GLU A 174 4.78 -18.38 -12.22
N HIS A 175 5.02 -19.11 -11.14
CA HIS A 175 4.96 -20.58 -11.11
C HIS A 175 3.54 -21.15 -11.06
N THR A 176 2.58 -20.41 -10.54
CA THR A 176 1.19 -20.88 -10.36
C THR A 176 0.24 -20.38 -11.44
N THR A 177 0.73 -19.65 -12.44
CA THR A 177 -0.12 -19.11 -13.50
C THR A 177 -0.61 -20.21 -14.46
N TYR A 178 -1.92 -20.26 -14.72
CA TYR A 178 -2.51 -21.09 -15.78
C TYR A 178 -3.84 -20.53 -16.31
N LEU A 179 -4.31 -21.09 -17.43
CA LEU A 179 -5.62 -20.78 -18.01
C LEU A 179 -6.64 -21.84 -17.62
N GLU A 180 -7.85 -21.40 -17.27
CA GLU A 180 -9.02 -22.26 -17.07
C GLU A 180 -10.21 -21.70 -17.86
N ASP A 181 -10.85 -22.55 -18.66
CA ASP A 181 -12.14 -22.23 -19.28
C ASP A 181 -13.27 -22.78 -18.38
N ARG A 182 -14.05 -21.90 -17.76
CA ARG A 182 -15.15 -22.25 -16.85
C ARG A 182 -16.52 -21.90 -17.44
N PRO A 183 -17.52 -22.79 -17.39
CA PRO A 183 -18.88 -22.47 -17.80
C PRO A 183 -19.50 -21.43 -16.86
N MET A 184 -20.28 -20.51 -17.43
CA MET A 184 -20.95 -19.43 -16.68
C MET A 184 -21.84 -19.95 -15.54
N LEU A 185 -22.48 -21.11 -15.70
CA LEU A 185 -23.30 -21.73 -14.65
C LEU A 185 -22.52 -21.97 -13.33
N MET A 186 -21.21 -22.20 -13.38
CA MET A 186 -20.38 -22.40 -12.18
C MET A 186 -19.82 -21.10 -11.61
N LEU A 187 -20.02 -19.96 -12.27
CA LEU A 187 -19.45 -18.66 -11.91
C LEU A 187 -20.49 -17.68 -11.34
N GLN A 188 -21.65 -18.17 -10.88
CA GLN A 188 -22.75 -17.32 -10.41
C GLN A 188 -22.32 -16.43 -9.23
N CYS A 189 -21.63 -17.00 -8.22
CA CYS A 189 -21.14 -16.23 -7.08
C CYS A 189 -20.10 -15.19 -7.51
N ALA A 190 -19.13 -15.60 -8.33
CA ALA A 190 -18.12 -14.69 -8.86
C ALA A 190 -18.73 -13.55 -9.72
N TYR A 191 -19.84 -13.80 -10.41
CA TYR A 191 -20.58 -12.77 -11.14
C TYR A 191 -21.26 -11.78 -10.18
N GLU A 192 -21.91 -12.26 -9.12
CA GLU A 192 -22.55 -11.43 -8.09
C GLU A 192 -21.54 -10.58 -7.30
N GLU A 193 -20.32 -11.09 -7.14
CA GLU A 193 -19.19 -10.41 -6.49
C GLU A 193 -18.36 -9.54 -7.46
N ASN A 194 -18.80 -9.36 -8.71
CA ASN A 194 -18.13 -8.56 -9.75
C ASN A 194 -16.73 -9.03 -10.17
N CYS A 195 -16.39 -10.31 -9.99
CA CYS A 195 -15.08 -10.87 -10.33
C CYS A 195 -14.90 -11.25 -11.81
N LEU A 196 -15.89 -10.98 -12.66
CA LEU A 196 -15.85 -11.27 -14.10
C LEU A 196 -15.83 -9.96 -14.91
N ALA A 197 -15.35 -10.02 -16.15
CA ALA A 197 -15.39 -8.84 -17.02
C ALA A 197 -16.84 -8.43 -17.31
N THR A 198 -17.07 -7.14 -17.58
CA THR A 198 -18.42 -6.57 -17.77
C THR A 198 -19.23 -7.23 -18.88
N THR A 199 -18.57 -7.82 -19.87
CA THR A 199 -19.16 -8.62 -20.96
C THR A 199 -19.85 -9.90 -20.46
N ALA A 200 -19.50 -10.40 -19.28
CA ALA A 200 -20.11 -11.57 -18.66
C ALA A 200 -21.62 -11.40 -18.40
N SER A 201 -22.09 -10.15 -18.25
CA SER A 201 -23.52 -9.84 -18.06
C SER A 201 -24.40 -10.10 -19.27
N GLN A 202 -23.81 -10.20 -20.47
CA GLN A 202 -24.53 -10.27 -21.75
C GLN A 202 -24.48 -11.66 -22.39
N VAL A 203 -23.74 -12.60 -21.79
CA VAL A 203 -23.51 -13.92 -22.37
C VAL A 203 -24.47 -14.98 -21.82
N PRO A 204 -24.89 -15.94 -22.65
CA PRO A 204 -25.70 -17.08 -22.22
C PRO A 204 -25.05 -17.93 -21.11
N ALA A 205 -25.86 -18.62 -20.30
CA ALA A 205 -25.39 -19.45 -19.19
C ALA A 205 -24.58 -20.70 -19.63
N ASP A 206 -24.72 -21.12 -20.89
CA ASP A 206 -23.96 -22.21 -21.52
C ASP A 206 -22.62 -21.74 -22.12
N SER A 207 -22.32 -20.45 -22.06
CA SER A 207 -21.03 -19.90 -22.48
C SER A 207 -19.93 -20.19 -21.46
N TYR A 208 -18.69 -20.01 -21.90
CA TYR A 208 -17.49 -20.17 -21.08
C TYR A 208 -16.80 -18.82 -20.88
N ARG A 209 -16.18 -18.66 -19.72
CA ARG A 209 -15.22 -17.59 -19.44
C ARG A 209 -13.83 -18.18 -19.37
N ARG A 210 -12.86 -17.47 -19.96
CA ARG A 210 -11.45 -17.81 -19.89
C ARG A 210 -10.79 -17.01 -18.77
N LEU A 211 -10.33 -17.72 -17.77
CA LEU A 211 -9.79 -17.16 -16.55
C LEU A 211 -8.27 -17.37 -16.52
N LEU A 212 -7.52 -16.28 -16.40
CA LEU A 212 -6.10 -16.30 -16.08
C LEU A 212 -5.93 -16.40 -14.57
N ARG A 213 -5.68 -17.60 -14.07
CA ARG A 213 -5.50 -17.88 -12.63
C ARG A 213 -4.04 -17.82 -12.22
N PHE A 214 -3.81 -17.47 -10.96
CA PHE A 214 -2.50 -17.39 -10.33
C PHE A 214 -2.69 -17.37 -8.81
N SER A 215 -1.69 -17.74 -8.02
CA SER A 215 -1.72 -17.55 -6.57
C SER A 215 -1.12 -16.18 -6.21
N SER A 216 -1.64 -15.55 -5.18
CA SER A 216 -1.04 -14.36 -4.54
C SER A 216 -0.61 -14.71 -3.14
N GLN A 217 0.68 -14.52 -2.84
CA GLN A 217 1.22 -14.68 -1.50
C GLN A 217 1.78 -13.33 -1.05
N ILE A 218 1.18 -12.76 0.00
CA ILE A 218 1.50 -11.42 0.49
C ILE A 218 2.18 -11.54 1.84
N HIS A 219 3.41 -11.08 1.91
CA HIS A 219 4.25 -11.05 3.11
C HIS A 219 4.07 -9.74 3.85
N ASN A 220 4.16 -9.77 5.18
CA ASN A 220 4.33 -8.57 5.98
C ASN A 220 5.77 -8.51 6.52
N ASN A 221 6.60 -7.69 5.88
CA ASN A 221 8.00 -7.47 6.26
C ASN A 221 8.16 -6.28 7.22
N GLY A 222 7.07 -5.54 7.47
CA GLY A 222 7.08 -4.36 8.32
C GLY A 222 6.77 -4.71 9.77
N GLN A 223 6.49 -3.68 10.56
CA GLN A 223 6.21 -3.80 11.98
C GLN A 223 4.82 -3.20 12.25
N HIS A 224 3.72 -3.96 12.09
CA HIS A 224 2.36 -3.71 12.61
C HIS A 224 1.33 -4.53 11.78
N TYR A 225 0.02 -4.44 12.11
CA TYR A 225 -1.08 -5.16 11.43
C TYR A 225 -2.17 -4.16 10.98
N HIS A 226 -2.81 -4.43 9.84
CA HIS A 226 -4.08 -3.77 9.47
C HIS A 226 -5.05 -4.74 8.76
N SER A 227 -6.36 -4.50 8.95
CA SER A 227 -7.44 -5.08 8.12
C SER A 227 -7.79 -4.15 6.96
N MET A 228 -8.19 -4.68 5.80
CA MET A 228 -8.48 -3.89 4.59
C MET A 228 -9.65 -4.46 3.80
N GLU A 229 -10.44 -3.61 3.13
CA GLU A 229 -11.60 -3.99 2.31
C GLU A 229 -11.27 -4.19 0.82
N VAL A 230 -10.29 -3.44 0.27
CA VAL A 230 -9.76 -3.65 -1.09
C VAL A 230 -8.27 -3.94 -1.04
N PHE A 231 -7.91 -5.22 -1.18
CA PHE A 231 -6.54 -5.64 -0.94
C PHE A 231 -5.64 -5.62 -2.18
N THR A 232 -6.14 -6.10 -3.33
CA THR A 232 -5.33 -6.15 -4.55
C THR A 232 -6.12 -5.88 -5.82
N ASN A 233 -5.48 -5.13 -6.73
CA ASN A 233 -5.95 -4.95 -8.11
C ASN A 233 -5.10 -5.79 -9.06
N TYR A 234 -5.76 -6.46 -10.01
CA TYR A 234 -5.13 -7.30 -11.02
C TYR A 234 -5.37 -6.69 -12.40
N ASP A 235 -4.30 -6.29 -13.06
CA ASP A 235 -4.37 -5.64 -14.35
C ASP A 235 -3.61 -6.44 -15.40
N LEU A 236 -4.23 -6.64 -16.56
CA LEU A 236 -3.52 -7.02 -17.77
C LEU A 236 -3.40 -5.76 -18.63
N LEU A 237 -2.16 -5.37 -18.93
CA LEU A 237 -1.82 -4.15 -19.66
C LEU A 237 -1.27 -4.49 -21.03
N SER A 238 -1.55 -3.65 -22.02
CA SER A 238 -0.79 -3.65 -23.27
C SER A 238 0.66 -3.20 -23.02
N LEU A 239 1.55 -3.45 -23.99
CA LEU A 239 2.93 -2.94 -23.92
C LEU A 239 3.01 -1.39 -23.87
N ASN A 240 1.93 -0.69 -24.23
CA ASN A 240 1.82 0.76 -24.14
C ASN A 240 1.30 1.25 -22.77
N GLY A 241 1.01 0.32 -21.83
CA GLY A 241 0.52 0.62 -20.49
C GLY A 241 -1.00 0.82 -20.37
N THR A 242 -1.76 0.58 -21.44
CA THR A 242 -3.23 0.67 -21.39
C THR A 242 -3.83 -0.61 -20.81
N LYS A 243 -4.74 -0.50 -19.85
CA LYS A 243 -5.50 -1.65 -19.33
C LYS A 243 -6.31 -2.32 -20.45
N VAL A 244 -6.12 -3.62 -20.63
CA VAL A 244 -6.85 -4.45 -21.61
C VAL A 244 -7.83 -5.42 -20.95
N ALA A 245 -7.53 -5.83 -19.72
CA ALA A 245 -8.44 -6.54 -18.85
C ALA A 245 -8.11 -6.15 -17.40
N GLU A 246 -9.12 -6.23 -16.55
CA GLU A 246 -8.99 -6.00 -15.12
C GLU A 246 -9.67 -7.14 -14.37
N GLY A 247 -9.13 -7.41 -13.20
CA GLY A 247 -9.69 -8.27 -12.17
C GLY A 247 -9.36 -7.65 -10.83
N HIS A 248 -9.96 -8.17 -9.79
CA HIS A 248 -9.67 -7.72 -8.44
C HIS A 248 -9.94 -8.84 -7.46
N LYS A 249 -9.39 -8.66 -6.27
CA LYS A 249 -9.76 -9.43 -5.11
C LYS A 249 -10.34 -8.51 -4.07
N ALA A 250 -11.65 -8.61 -3.86
CA ALA A 250 -12.27 -8.04 -2.66
C ALA A 250 -11.68 -8.78 -1.45
N SER A 251 -11.09 -8.05 -0.49
CA SER A 251 -10.56 -8.71 0.70
C SER A 251 -11.69 -9.03 1.66
N PHE A 252 -11.86 -10.33 1.90
CA PHE A 252 -12.74 -10.82 2.96
C PHE A 252 -11.95 -11.35 4.17
N CYS A 253 -10.67 -11.66 4.00
CA CYS A 253 -9.86 -12.32 5.01
C CYS A 253 -8.41 -11.86 4.95
N LEU A 254 -7.82 -11.45 6.07
CA LEU A 254 -6.36 -11.39 6.22
C LEU A 254 -5.99 -12.33 7.36
N GLU A 255 -5.16 -13.33 7.08
CA GLU A 255 -4.76 -14.32 8.08
C GLU A 255 -3.32 -14.80 7.89
N ASP A 256 -2.79 -15.43 8.94
CA ASP A 256 -1.45 -16.03 8.91
C ASP A 256 -1.49 -17.42 8.28
N SER A 257 -1.43 -17.48 6.94
CA SER A 257 -1.45 -18.75 6.20
C SER A 257 -0.25 -19.63 6.56
N GLU A 258 0.96 -19.09 6.58
CA GLU A 258 2.21 -19.69 7.05
C GLU A 258 3.17 -18.58 7.53
N CYS A 259 4.19 -18.95 8.31
CA CYS A 259 5.16 -18.02 8.88
C CYS A 259 6.57 -18.61 8.80
N ASP A 260 7.57 -17.75 8.93
CA ASP A 260 8.98 -18.17 9.06
C ASP A 260 9.22 -19.04 10.31
N GLU A 261 10.32 -19.79 10.30
CA GLU A 261 10.63 -20.77 11.36
C GLU A 261 10.78 -20.09 12.73
N GLY A 262 9.91 -20.47 13.68
CA GLY A 262 9.93 -19.93 15.05
C GLY A 262 8.91 -18.82 15.30
N ILE A 263 8.18 -18.38 14.27
CA ILE A 263 7.07 -17.42 14.40
C ILE A 263 5.74 -18.17 14.53
N GLU A 264 4.95 -17.83 15.55
CA GLU A 264 3.62 -18.40 15.77
C GLU A 264 2.54 -17.59 15.04
N LYS A 265 1.63 -18.29 14.37
CA LYS A 265 0.44 -17.72 13.74
C LYS A 265 -0.50 -17.12 14.79
N ARG A 266 -1.09 -15.97 14.48
CA ARG A 266 -1.98 -15.23 15.38
C ARG A 266 -3.36 -14.98 14.79
N TYR A 267 -3.42 -14.63 13.51
CA TYR A 267 -4.65 -14.19 12.85
C TYR A 267 -5.30 -15.34 12.06
N GLU A 268 -6.60 -15.47 12.20
CA GLU A 268 -7.41 -16.49 11.53
C GLU A 268 -8.81 -15.93 11.27
N CYS A 269 -9.29 -15.99 10.03
CA CYS A 269 -10.59 -15.42 9.68
C CYS A 269 -11.77 -16.31 10.08
N ALA A 270 -11.52 -17.59 10.34
CA ALA A 270 -12.53 -18.54 10.76
C ALA A 270 -13.24 -18.05 12.03
N ASN A 271 -14.55 -18.31 12.11
CA ASN A 271 -15.38 -17.96 13.27
C ASN A 271 -15.41 -16.46 13.64
N PHE A 272 -15.27 -15.56 12.65
CA PHE A 272 -15.16 -14.10 12.89
C PHE A 272 -13.96 -13.76 13.80
N GLY A 273 -12.85 -14.48 13.63
CA GLY A 273 -11.60 -14.17 14.30
C GLY A 273 -11.02 -12.82 13.87
N GLU A 274 -10.05 -12.34 14.64
CA GLU A 274 -9.34 -11.12 14.26
C GLU A 274 -8.53 -11.37 13.00
N GLN A 275 -8.59 -10.43 12.07
CA GLN A 275 -7.88 -10.48 10.82
C GLN A 275 -6.56 -9.72 10.93
N GLY A 276 -5.57 -10.09 10.13
CA GLY A 276 -4.26 -9.45 10.07
C GLY A 276 -3.20 -10.36 9.49
N ILE A 277 -2.01 -9.80 9.24
CA ILE A 277 -0.82 -10.56 8.87
C ILE A 277 0.26 -10.20 9.90
N THR A 278 0.70 -11.19 10.66
CA THR A 278 1.77 -11.06 11.64
C THR A 278 3.09 -10.80 10.92
N VAL A 279 4.00 -10.08 11.59
CA VAL A 279 5.36 -9.81 11.07
C VAL A 279 6.09 -11.14 10.85
N GLY A 280 6.65 -11.35 9.65
CA GLY A 280 7.30 -12.62 9.27
C GLY A 280 6.32 -13.75 8.91
N CYS A 281 5.03 -13.43 8.79
CA CYS A 281 4.02 -14.31 8.22
C CYS A 281 3.57 -13.80 6.85
N TRP A 282 2.86 -14.65 6.12
CA TRP A 282 2.24 -14.30 4.86
C TRP A 282 0.84 -14.88 4.74
N ASP A 283 0.01 -14.18 3.96
CA ASP A 283 -1.32 -14.65 3.56
C ASP A 283 -1.26 -15.20 2.12
N THR A 284 -1.78 -16.42 1.93
CA THR A 284 -1.76 -17.12 0.63
C THR A 284 -3.15 -17.29 0.06
N TYR A 285 -3.45 -16.45 -0.93
CA TYR A 285 -4.59 -16.59 -1.82
C TYR A 285 -4.23 -17.55 -2.96
N ARG A 286 -4.57 -18.83 -2.81
CA ARG A 286 -4.26 -19.87 -3.79
C ARG A 286 -5.03 -19.70 -5.11
N HIS A 287 -4.44 -20.13 -6.22
CA HIS A 287 -5.00 -20.05 -7.57
C HIS A 287 -6.37 -20.74 -7.76
N ASP A 288 -6.76 -21.68 -6.90
CA ASP A 288 -7.98 -22.48 -7.00
C ASP A 288 -9.23 -21.78 -6.43
N ILE A 289 -9.05 -20.73 -5.63
CA ILE A 289 -10.16 -20.01 -4.99
C ILE A 289 -10.89 -19.09 -5.98
N ASP A 290 -12.11 -18.68 -5.64
CA ASP A 290 -12.88 -17.75 -6.46
C ASP A 290 -12.31 -16.33 -6.47
N CYS A 291 -12.50 -15.62 -7.58
CA CYS A 291 -11.97 -14.28 -7.84
C CYS A 291 -10.44 -14.16 -7.89
N GLN A 292 -9.72 -15.29 -7.84
CA GLN A 292 -8.27 -15.31 -7.99
C GLN A 292 -7.84 -15.44 -9.46
N TRP A 293 -8.30 -14.49 -10.28
CA TRP A 293 -8.02 -14.46 -11.70
C TRP A 293 -8.17 -13.08 -12.32
N VAL A 294 -7.71 -12.95 -13.56
CA VAL A 294 -8.20 -11.94 -14.51
C VAL A 294 -9.04 -12.64 -15.57
N ASP A 295 -10.24 -12.14 -15.82
CA ASP A 295 -11.08 -12.64 -16.92
C ASP A 295 -10.54 -12.10 -18.25
N ILE A 296 -9.97 -13.00 -19.06
CA ILE A 296 -9.32 -12.67 -20.33
C ILE A 296 -10.14 -13.14 -21.54
N THR A 297 -11.43 -13.41 -21.36
CA THR A 297 -12.31 -13.94 -22.43
C THR A 297 -12.30 -13.06 -23.69
N ASP A 298 -12.27 -11.75 -23.52
CA ASP A 298 -12.30 -10.77 -24.62
C ASP A 298 -10.90 -10.33 -25.09
N VAL A 299 -9.85 -10.85 -24.45
CA VAL A 299 -8.47 -10.48 -24.76
C VAL A 299 -8.01 -11.26 -25.98
N LYS A 300 -7.40 -10.56 -26.93
CA LYS A 300 -6.84 -11.18 -28.14
C LYS A 300 -5.46 -11.78 -27.85
N PRO A 301 -4.98 -12.73 -28.66
CA PRO A 301 -3.59 -13.17 -28.58
C PRO A 301 -2.62 -11.99 -28.78
N GLY A 302 -1.53 -11.98 -28.02
CA GLY A 302 -0.54 -10.92 -28.03
C GLY A 302 0.44 -10.97 -26.85
N ASP A 303 1.31 -9.97 -26.79
CA ASP A 303 2.23 -9.74 -25.68
C ASP A 303 1.69 -8.62 -24.78
N TYR A 304 1.73 -8.87 -23.48
CA TYR A 304 1.11 -8.07 -22.44
C TYR A 304 2.04 -7.94 -21.23
N ILE A 305 1.73 -6.98 -20.36
CA ILE A 305 2.31 -6.86 -19.03
C ILE A 305 1.22 -7.23 -18.04
N PHE A 306 1.44 -8.26 -17.24
CA PHE A 306 0.57 -8.59 -16.13
C PHE A 306 1.06 -7.82 -14.89
N GLN A 307 0.14 -7.20 -14.17
CA GLN A 307 0.44 -6.37 -13.01
C GLN A 307 -0.48 -6.72 -11.85
N VAL A 308 0.10 -6.86 -10.67
CA VAL A 308 -0.64 -6.95 -9.40
C VAL A 308 -0.22 -5.78 -8.53
N VAL A 309 -1.18 -5.06 -7.96
CA VAL A 309 -0.93 -3.94 -7.04
C VAL A 309 -1.58 -4.25 -5.71
N ILE A 310 -0.79 -4.30 -4.64
CA ILE A 310 -1.27 -4.41 -3.26
C ILE A 310 -1.56 -3.00 -2.72
N ASN A 311 -2.63 -2.87 -1.94
CA ASN A 311 -3.04 -1.59 -1.33
C ASN A 311 -3.01 -0.41 -2.32
N PRO A 312 -3.71 -0.53 -3.47
CA PRO A 312 -3.59 0.43 -4.57
C PRO A 312 -4.07 1.84 -4.22
N ASN A 313 -4.88 1.98 -3.17
CA ASN A 313 -5.50 3.23 -2.73
C ASN A 313 -4.81 3.85 -1.50
N TYR A 314 -3.75 3.23 -0.97
CA TYR A 314 -3.09 3.66 0.27
C TYR A 314 -4.05 3.68 1.48
N GLU A 315 -5.03 2.77 1.51
CA GLU A 315 -6.02 2.66 2.59
C GLU A 315 -5.36 2.26 3.90
N VAL A 316 -4.32 1.43 3.82
CA VAL A 316 -3.46 1.05 4.94
C VAL A 316 -2.15 1.84 4.87
N ALA A 317 -1.69 2.30 6.03
CA ALA A 317 -0.37 2.91 6.15
C ALA A 317 0.72 1.84 6.09
N GLU A 318 1.70 2.02 5.21
CA GLU A 318 2.84 1.12 5.06
C GLU A 318 4.15 1.89 5.17
N SER A 319 5.22 1.20 5.54
CA SER A 319 6.54 1.80 5.66
C SER A 319 7.17 2.08 4.29
N ASP A 320 6.87 1.25 3.29
CA ASP A 320 7.23 1.41 1.89
C ASP A 320 6.01 1.07 1.03
N TYR A 321 5.84 1.81 -0.07
CA TYR A 321 4.80 1.56 -1.08
C TYR A 321 5.42 1.26 -2.45
N THR A 322 6.73 1.40 -2.59
CA THR A 322 7.45 1.25 -3.87
C THR A 322 7.59 -0.21 -4.29
N ASN A 323 7.39 -1.13 -3.34
CA ASN A 323 7.43 -2.57 -3.47
C ASN A 323 6.03 -3.24 -3.56
N ASN A 324 4.94 -2.46 -3.55
CA ASN A 324 3.56 -2.97 -3.61
C ASN A 324 3.14 -3.47 -5.00
N VAL A 325 3.94 -3.24 -6.03
CA VAL A 325 3.60 -3.55 -7.42
C VAL A 325 4.46 -4.71 -7.88
N VAL A 326 3.84 -5.77 -8.41
CA VAL A 326 4.54 -6.82 -9.15
C VAL A 326 4.18 -6.73 -10.62
N LYS A 327 5.18 -6.84 -11.49
CA LYS A 327 5.03 -6.88 -12.95
C LYS A 327 5.66 -8.12 -13.52
N CYS A 328 4.95 -8.73 -14.45
CA CYS A 328 5.40 -9.89 -15.20
C CYS A 328 5.19 -9.66 -16.69
N ARG A 329 6.09 -10.22 -17.52
CA ARG A 329 5.81 -10.32 -18.95
C ARG A 329 4.88 -11.49 -19.20
N CYS A 330 3.88 -11.25 -20.04
CA CYS A 330 2.83 -12.19 -20.33
C CYS A 330 2.70 -12.35 -21.84
N ARG A 331 2.78 -13.59 -22.34
CA ARG A 331 2.50 -13.89 -23.76
C ARG A 331 1.32 -14.83 -23.85
N TYR A 332 0.31 -14.44 -24.63
CA TYR A 332 -0.92 -15.19 -24.81
C TYR A 332 -1.11 -15.53 -26.30
N ASP A 333 -1.25 -16.81 -26.64
CA ASP A 333 -1.42 -17.25 -28.04
C ASP A 333 -2.87 -17.59 -28.42
N GLY A 334 -3.82 -17.43 -27.49
CA GLY A 334 -5.22 -17.83 -27.67
C GLY A 334 -5.56 -19.23 -27.13
N HIS A 335 -4.56 -20.01 -26.71
CA HIS A 335 -4.73 -21.36 -26.15
C HIS A 335 -3.95 -21.56 -24.85
N ARG A 336 -2.77 -20.95 -24.76
CA ARG A 336 -1.83 -21.00 -23.64
C ARG A 336 -1.35 -19.61 -23.31
N ILE A 337 -0.89 -19.47 -22.07
CA ILE A 337 -0.28 -18.26 -21.58
C ILE A 337 1.06 -18.60 -20.94
N TRP A 338 2.04 -17.74 -21.15
CA TRP A 338 3.35 -17.83 -20.50
C TRP A 338 3.57 -16.57 -19.70
N MET A 339 3.80 -16.75 -18.40
CA MET A 339 4.24 -15.71 -17.48
C MET A 339 5.74 -15.87 -17.26
N TYR A 340 6.50 -14.79 -17.35
CA TYR A 340 7.94 -14.82 -17.14
C TYR A 340 8.50 -13.47 -16.71
N SER A 341 9.66 -13.50 -16.05
CA SER A 341 10.34 -12.30 -15.57
C SER A 341 9.46 -11.49 -14.61
N CYS A 342 8.75 -12.17 -13.71
CA CYS A 342 8.02 -11.53 -12.63
C CYS A 342 8.99 -10.89 -11.64
N HIS A 343 8.76 -9.63 -11.31
CA HIS A 343 9.54 -8.85 -10.36
C HIS A 343 8.66 -7.82 -9.67
N ILE A 344 9.13 -7.34 -8.53
CA ILE A 344 8.62 -6.15 -7.85
C ILE A 344 9.17 -4.91 -8.57
#